data_AF-X1MCP9-F1
#
_entry.id   AF-X1MCP9-F1
#
_cell.length_a   1.000
_cell.length_b   1.000
_cell.length_c   1.000
_cell.angle_alpha   90.00
_cell.angle_beta   90.00
_cell.angle_gamma   90.00
#
_symmetry.space_group_name_H-M   'P 1'
#
loop_
_entity.id
_entity.type
_entity.pdbx_description
1 polymer ?
#
loop_
_entity_poly.entity_id
_entity_poly.type
_entity_poly.pdbx_seq_one_letter_code
_entity_poly.pdbx_strand_id
1 'polypeptide(L)'
;SWILANYSGEDNAACIRNYLKTLPDSNVQYVLLAGDTDIIPCRFAYAMTCSAFIWNREDSLPCDLYYADLQGDWNFDGDGLYGEVEDSIDLYPDLFVGRATVNTISEAQNFVDRILTYEKNPPLDYLNNAMFSADILWYNPYTDQGVHKNMIEAESFPLDFEITKLYHSQGNLSVSSFLNAIEQGQNLVNHDGHGSTTAMGAGTGYLHPSDFDNLTNAPKYGIMASIGCWTAAFDFDCIAEHWVNSPNGGGVAFIGNSSYGWGSPGNPGFGYSD
;
A
#
# COMPACT_ATOMS: atom_id res chain seq x y z
N SER A 1 5.00 9.58 -25.27
CA SER A 1 4.62 10.72 -24.41
C SER A 1 5.77 11.74 -24.39
N TRP A 2 5.55 12.99 -23.96
CA TRP A 2 6.55 14.08 -24.04
C TRP A 2 7.84 13.77 -23.26
N ILE A 3 7.75 13.23 -22.04
CA ILE A 3 8.92 12.86 -21.21
C ILE A 3 9.83 11.87 -21.95
N LEU A 4 9.27 10.76 -22.43
CA LEU A 4 10.01 9.71 -23.15
C LEU A 4 10.65 10.19 -24.47
N ALA A 5 10.21 11.33 -25.01
CA ALA A 5 10.78 11.93 -26.21
C ALA A 5 11.86 12.99 -25.92
N ASN A 6 11.97 13.48 -24.69
CA ASN A 6 12.86 14.59 -24.31
C ASN A 6 13.93 14.22 -23.27
N TYR A 7 13.77 13.06 -22.60
CA TYR A 7 14.70 12.58 -21.59
C TYR A 7 15.21 11.21 -21.98
N SER A 8 16.54 11.03 -21.92
CA SER A 8 17.20 9.77 -22.19
C SER A 8 17.32 8.93 -20.92
N GLY A 9 17.35 7.62 -21.08
CA GLY A 9 17.54 6.61 -20.05
C GLY A 9 17.74 5.25 -20.71
N GLU A 10 18.21 4.26 -19.97
CA GLU A 10 18.35 2.88 -20.48
C GLU A 10 17.01 2.24 -20.84
N ASP A 11 15.94 2.70 -20.21
CA ASP A 11 14.55 2.32 -20.46
C ASP A 11 13.58 3.47 -20.09
N ASN A 12 12.27 3.20 -20.24
CA ASN A 12 11.23 4.18 -19.96
C ASN A 12 11.20 4.64 -18.48
N ALA A 13 11.50 3.75 -17.52
CA ALA A 13 11.54 4.11 -16.12
C ALA A 13 12.71 5.07 -15.84
N ALA A 14 13.89 4.80 -16.39
CA ALA A 14 15.04 5.70 -16.32
C ALA A 14 14.75 7.06 -16.97
N CYS A 15 14.07 7.08 -18.13
CA CYS A 15 13.65 8.34 -18.77
C CYS A 15 12.74 9.18 -17.84
N ILE A 16 11.80 8.54 -17.14
CA ILE A 16 10.89 9.21 -16.18
C ILE A 16 11.68 9.73 -14.98
N ARG A 17 12.51 8.90 -14.34
CA ARG A 17 13.33 9.33 -13.19
C ARG A 17 14.25 10.49 -13.57
N ASN A 18 14.87 10.45 -14.75
CA ASN A 18 15.74 11.53 -15.23
C ASN A 18 14.99 12.85 -15.49
N TYR A 19 13.71 12.79 -15.88
CA TYR A 19 12.85 13.97 -15.87
C TYR A 19 12.60 14.49 -14.46
N LEU A 20 12.23 13.60 -13.53
CA LEU A 20 11.95 13.98 -12.14
C LEU A 20 13.15 14.64 -11.45
N LYS A 21 14.38 14.18 -11.75
CA LYS A 21 15.64 14.81 -11.29
C LYS A 21 15.78 16.29 -11.68
N THR A 22 15.04 16.77 -12.68
CA THR A 22 15.08 18.19 -13.10
C THR A 22 14.05 19.07 -12.39
N LEU A 23 13.15 18.49 -11.59
CA LEU A 23 12.06 19.19 -10.92
C LEU A 23 12.41 19.82 -9.55
N PRO A 24 13.43 19.41 -8.77
CA PRO A 24 13.69 19.97 -7.44
C PRO A 24 13.88 21.50 -7.43
N ASP A 25 14.52 22.07 -8.46
CA ASP A 25 14.69 23.52 -8.60
C ASP A 25 13.36 24.28 -8.80
N SER A 26 12.26 23.56 -9.02
CA SER A 26 10.90 24.10 -9.18
C SER A 26 10.05 24.01 -7.90
N ASN A 27 10.62 23.62 -6.75
CA ASN A 27 9.91 23.38 -5.48
C ASN A 27 8.82 22.29 -5.54
N VAL A 28 8.93 21.33 -6.47
CA VAL A 28 8.02 20.17 -6.49
C VAL A 28 8.28 19.32 -5.25
N GLN A 29 7.21 18.97 -4.55
CA GLN A 29 7.25 18.11 -3.35
C GLN A 29 6.49 16.80 -3.54
N TYR A 30 5.47 16.80 -4.39
CA TYR A 30 4.56 15.67 -4.60
C TYR A 30 4.49 15.31 -6.07
N VAL A 31 4.54 14.02 -6.36
CA VAL A 31 4.34 13.45 -7.70
C VAL A 31 3.30 12.35 -7.63
N LEU A 32 2.28 12.45 -8.49
CA LEU A 32 1.32 11.39 -8.70
C LEU A 32 1.61 10.71 -10.04
N LEU A 33 1.93 9.42 -9.99
CA LEU A 33 2.01 8.56 -11.17
C LEU A 33 0.58 8.18 -11.56
N ALA A 34 0.05 8.82 -12.59
CA ALA A 34 -1.31 8.58 -13.08
C ALA A 34 -1.33 7.47 -14.14
N GLY A 35 -1.38 6.23 -13.69
CA GLY A 35 -1.39 5.03 -14.52
C GLY A 35 -0.84 3.83 -13.78
N ASP A 36 -1.36 2.66 -14.11
CA ASP A 36 -0.78 1.37 -13.71
C ASP A 36 0.52 1.06 -14.52
N THR A 37 1.15 -0.07 -14.25
CA THR A 37 2.49 -0.45 -14.73
C THR A 37 2.60 -0.62 -16.26
N ASP A 38 1.49 -0.85 -16.95
CA ASP A 38 1.43 -0.88 -18.41
C ASP A 38 1.50 0.53 -19.05
N ILE A 39 1.13 1.57 -18.30
CA ILE A 39 1.17 2.98 -18.71
C ILE A 39 2.43 3.67 -18.18
N ILE A 40 2.69 3.54 -16.87
CA ILE A 40 3.85 4.10 -16.19
C ILE A 40 4.63 2.93 -15.58
N PRO A 41 5.77 2.53 -16.16
CA PRO A 41 6.53 1.39 -15.65
C PRO A 41 6.98 1.65 -14.21
N CYS A 42 7.26 0.59 -13.47
CA CYS A 42 8.00 0.68 -12.21
C CYS A 42 9.44 0.23 -12.41
N ARG A 43 10.29 0.48 -11.40
CA ARG A 43 11.58 -0.17 -11.30
C ARG A 43 11.45 -1.40 -10.41
N PHE A 44 12.02 -2.53 -10.84
CA PHE A 44 12.23 -3.66 -9.95
C PHE A 44 13.55 -3.45 -9.21
N ALA A 45 13.46 -3.32 -7.89
CA ALA A 45 14.58 -3.20 -6.98
C ALA A 45 14.90 -4.54 -6.31
N TYR A 46 16.07 -4.65 -5.70
CA TYR A 46 16.47 -5.76 -4.85
C TYR A 46 16.97 -5.21 -3.51
N ALA A 47 16.52 -5.81 -2.41
CA ALA A 47 16.98 -5.45 -1.07
C ALA A 47 17.77 -6.61 -0.43
N MET A 48 17.16 -7.79 -0.37
CA MET A 48 17.76 -9.03 0.12
C MET A 48 16.86 -10.21 -0.21
N THR A 49 17.39 -11.44 -0.13
CA THR A 49 16.59 -12.66 -0.24
C THR A 49 15.59 -12.80 0.91
N CYS A 50 14.29 -12.85 0.59
CA CYS A 50 13.23 -12.97 1.60
C CYS A 50 13.15 -14.33 2.29
N SER A 51 13.76 -15.34 1.66
CA SER A 51 13.83 -16.72 2.17
C SER A 51 12.46 -17.40 2.35
N ALA A 52 11.42 -16.91 1.68
CA ALA A 52 10.12 -17.57 1.64
C ALA A 52 10.14 -18.78 0.69
N PHE A 53 10.81 -18.65 -0.46
CA PHE A 53 10.99 -19.71 -1.48
C PHE A 53 9.67 -20.25 -2.04
N ILE A 54 8.66 -19.40 -2.18
CA ILE A 54 7.31 -19.72 -2.67
C ILE A 54 7.14 -19.29 -4.12
N TRP A 55 7.60 -18.07 -4.48
CA TRP A 55 7.41 -17.48 -5.80
C TRP A 55 8.71 -16.98 -6.43
N ASN A 56 8.79 -17.01 -7.77
CA ASN A 56 9.99 -16.58 -8.50
C ASN A 56 10.25 -15.07 -8.44
N ARG A 57 9.22 -14.23 -8.23
CA ARG A 57 9.34 -12.76 -8.17
C ARG A 57 9.67 -12.24 -6.76
N GLU A 58 9.80 -13.12 -5.77
CA GLU A 58 9.93 -12.76 -4.34
C GLU A 58 10.89 -11.63 -4.01
N ASP A 59 12.09 -11.67 -4.59
CA ASP A 59 13.15 -10.71 -4.30
C ASP A 59 13.24 -9.60 -5.36
N SER A 60 12.35 -9.62 -6.37
CA SER A 60 12.26 -8.59 -7.40
C SER A 60 11.11 -7.64 -7.04
N LEU A 61 11.46 -6.51 -6.44
CA LEU A 61 10.54 -5.62 -5.73
C LEU A 61 10.10 -4.47 -6.65
N PRO A 62 8.85 -4.41 -7.15
CA PRO A 62 8.34 -3.24 -7.87
C PRO A 62 8.32 -2.07 -6.90
N CYS A 63 8.96 -0.99 -7.32
CA CYS A 63 9.46 0.03 -6.44
C CYS A 63 9.31 1.41 -7.08
N ASP A 64 8.32 2.17 -6.63
CA ASP A 64 8.17 3.58 -7.00
C ASP A 64 9.04 4.51 -6.15
N LEU A 65 9.71 3.99 -5.10
CA LEU A 65 10.78 4.74 -4.39
C LEU A 65 11.90 5.14 -5.36
N TYR A 66 12.12 4.38 -6.44
CA TYR A 66 13.01 4.75 -7.54
C TYR A 66 12.70 6.14 -8.14
N TYR A 67 11.42 6.52 -8.17
CA TYR A 67 11.00 7.84 -8.66
C TYR A 67 11.03 8.92 -7.58
N ALA A 68 11.09 8.53 -6.31
CA ALA A 68 11.08 9.41 -5.16
C ALA A 68 12.51 9.80 -4.72
N ASP A 69 13.43 8.85 -4.70
CA ASP A 69 14.86 9.08 -4.50
C ASP A 69 15.47 9.53 -5.83
N LEU A 70 15.92 10.79 -5.89
CA LEU A 70 16.48 11.41 -7.08
C LEU A 70 18.02 11.42 -7.05
N GLN A 71 18.64 11.02 -5.94
CA GLN A 71 20.09 10.99 -5.77
C GLN A 71 20.68 9.64 -6.15
N GLY A 72 21.99 9.63 -6.36
CA GLY A 72 22.72 8.42 -6.68
C GLY A 72 22.34 7.75 -8.00
N ASP A 73 23.08 6.68 -8.26
CA ASP A 73 22.82 5.74 -9.34
C ASP A 73 22.25 4.47 -8.71
N TRP A 74 21.06 4.06 -9.15
CA TRP A 74 20.36 2.89 -8.61
C TRP A 74 20.82 1.60 -9.28
N ASN A 75 21.90 1.64 -10.08
CA ASN A 75 22.56 0.49 -10.70
C ASN A 75 24.05 0.85 -10.87
N PHE A 76 24.67 1.34 -9.81
CA PHE A 76 26.00 1.95 -9.78
C PHE A 76 27.10 0.99 -10.22
N ASP A 77 26.99 -0.30 -9.88
CA ASP A 77 27.95 -1.32 -10.26
C ASP A 77 27.66 -1.94 -11.65
N GLY A 78 26.47 -1.67 -12.20
CA GLY A 78 26.07 -1.99 -13.56
C GLY A 78 25.66 -3.44 -13.78
N ASP A 79 25.27 -4.17 -12.72
CA ASP A 79 24.88 -5.57 -12.81
C ASP A 79 23.38 -5.78 -13.16
N GLY A 80 22.57 -4.72 -13.07
CA GLY A 80 21.14 -4.71 -13.38
C GLY A 80 20.22 -5.09 -12.20
N LEU A 81 20.76 -5.26 -11.00
CA LEU A 81 20.01 -5.31 -9.75
C LEU A 81 19.94 -3.89 -9.18
N TYR A 82 18.73 -3.36 -9.07
CA TYR A 82 18.57 -1.95 -8.75
C TYR A 82 18.34 -1.70 -7.27
N GLY A 83 18.98 -0.68 -6.73
CA GLY A 83 18.79 -0.18 -5.38
C GLY A 83 19.31 -1.09 -4.28
N GLU A 84 20.26 -1.96 -4.62
CA GLU A 84 20.89 -2.84 -3.65
C GLU A 84 21.99 -2.12 -2.84
N VAL A 85 22.58 -2.82 -1.87
CA VAL A 85 23.57 -2.21 -0.98
C VAL A 85 24.81 -1.75 -1.75
N GLU A 86 25.21 -2.52 -2.76
CA GLU A 86 26.32 -2.28 -3.66
C GLU A 86 26.13 -0.97 -4.46
N ASP A 87 24.89 -0.54 -4.70
CA ASP A 87 24.57 0.73 -5.36
C ASP A 87 24.86 1.97 -4.53
N SER A 88 25.04 1.80 -3.20
CA SER A 88 25.40 2.86 -2.28
C SER A 88 24.43 4.07 -2.27
N ILE A 89 23.16 3.84 -2.63
CA ILE A 89 22.08 4.82 -2.48
C ILE A 89 21.58 4.88 -1.03
N ASP A 90 21.01 6.01 -0.60
CA ASP A 90 20.55 6.18 0.79
C ASP A 90 19.09 5.78 1.01
N LEU A 91 18.34 5.49 -0.07
CA LEU A 91 16.92 5.15 -0.08
C LEU A 91 16.02 6.23 0.55
N TYR A 92 16.53 7.46 0.66
CA TYR A 92 15.79 8.58 1.23
C TYR A 92 15.02 9.31 0.13
N PRO A 93 13.68 9.38 0.18
CA PRO A 93 12.91 10.04 -0.87
C PRO A 93 13.13 11.56 -0.84
N ASP A 94 13.48 12.14 -2.00
CA ASP A 94 13.49 13.57 -2.25
C ASP A 94 12.07 14.12 -2.56
N LEU A 95 11.17 13.24 -3.03
CA LEU A 95 9.79 13.54 -3.39
C LEU A 95 8.81 12.60 -2.69
N PHE A 96 7.62 13.09 -2.37
CA PHE A 96 6.50 12.23 -2.02
C PHE A 96 5.85 11.69 -3.30
N VAL A 97 6.01 10.39 -3.55
CA VAL A 97 5.45 9.72 -4.73
C VAL A 97 4.26 8.86 -4.32
N GLY A 98 3.16 9.00 -5.05
CA GLY A 98 2.02 8.09 -5.01
C GLY A 98 1.66 7.63 -6.43
N ARG A 99 0.93 6.51 -6.53
CA ARG A 99 0.43 5.98 -7.79
C ARG A 99 -1.09 5.89 -7.78
N ALA A 100 -1.72 6.40 -8.82
CA ALA A 100 -3.09 6.07 -9.18
C ALA A 100 -3.04 4.91 -10.19
N THR A 101 -3.30 3.70 -9.72
CA THR A 101 -3.29 2.45 -10.50
C THR A 101 -4.54 2.36 -11.38
N VAL A 102 -4.59 3.16 -12.44
CA VAL A 102 -5.74 3.25 -13.35
C VAL A 102 -5.31 2.86 -14.76
N ASN A 103 -6.11 2.05 -15.46
CA ASN A 103 -5.86 1.64 -16.85
C ASN A 103 -6.86 2.28 -17.82
N THR A 104 -7.99 2.82 -17.32
CA THR A 104 -9.04 3.40 -18.14
C THR A 104 -9.38 4.84 -17.75
N ILE A 105 -9.99 5.58 -18.70
CA ILE A 105 -10.50 6.93 -18.43
C ILE A 105 -11.57 6.91 -17.33
N SER A 106 -12.37 5.84 -17.24
CA SER A 106 -13.41 5.72 -16.22
C SER A 106 -12.83 5.55 -14.82
N GLU A 107 -11.81 4.72 -14.67
CA GLU A 107 -11.09 4.55 -13.40
C GLU A 107 -10.40 5.85 -12.99
N ALA A 108 -9.74 6.54 -13.93
CA ALA A 108 -9.11 7.83 -13.66
C ALA A 108 -10.13 8.89 -13.18
N GLN A 109 -11.31 8.94 -13.81
CA GLN A 109 -12.38 9.84 -13.39
C GLN A 109 -12.90 9.49 -11.98
N ASN A 110 -13.14 8.20 -11.72
CA ASN A 110 -13.59 7.73 -10.41
C ASN A 110 -12.57 8.04 -9.30
N PHE A 111 -11.28 7.85 -9.57
CA PHE A 111 -10.19 8.19 -8.65
C PHE A 111 -10.21 9.68 -8.29
N VAL A 112 -10.29 10.56 -9.30
CA VAL A 112 -10.33 12.02 -9.11
C VAL A 112 -11.59 12.44 -8.33
N ASP A 113 -12.77 11.93 -8.70
CA ASP A 113 -14.03 12.29 -8.06
C ASP A 113 -14.07 11.88 -6.58
N ARG A 114 -13.50 10.71 -6.27
CA ARG A 114 -13.37 10.22 -4.89
C ARG A 114 -12.47 11.10 -4.05
N ILE A 115 -11.27 11.45 -4.55
CA ILE A 115 -10.33 12.33 -3.85
C ILE A 115 -10.98 13.70 -3.61
N LEU A 116 -11.59 14.28 -4.64
CA LEU A 116 -12.26 15.58 -4.51
C LEU A 116 -13.41 15.53 -3.48
N THR A 117 -14.14 14.42 -3.43
CA THR A 117 -15.16 14.21 -2.39
C THR A 117 -14.54 14.17 -1.01
N TYR A 118 -13.50 13.36 -0.80
CA TYR A 118 -12.83 13.21 0.48
C TYR A 118 -12.18 14.51 0.98
N GLU A 119 -11.53 15.27 0.10
CA GLU A 119 -10.82 16.51 0.47
C GLU A 119 -11.74 17.71 0.63
N LYS A 120 -12.82 17.81 -0.17
CA LYS A 120 -13.61 19.04 -0.26
C LYS A 120 -15.00 18.94 0.36
N ASN A 121 -15.62 17.76 0.34
CA ASN A 121 -16.99 17.58 0.80
C ASN A 121 -17.27 16.14 1.31
N PRO A 122 -16.52 15.65 2.31
CA PRO A 122 -16.78 14.32 2.87
C PRO A 122 -18.02 14.33 3.77
N PRO A 123 -18.74 13.20 3.91
CA PRO A 123 -19.64 13.02 5.04
C PRO A 123 -18.87 13.20 6.35
N LEU A 124 -19.43 13.97 7.30
CA LEU A 124 -18.71 14.31 8.53
C LEU A 124 -18.84 13.25 9.62
N ASP A 125 -19.81 12.34 9.52
CA ASP A 125 -20.20 11.39 10.55
C ASP A 125 -19.26 10.18 10.70
N TYR A 126 -18.22 10.08 9.86
CA TYR A 126 -17.25 8.98 9.89
C TYR A 126 -15.78 9.42 9.99
N LEU A 127 -15.50 10.73 9.93
CA LEU A 127 -14.13 11.23 9.84
C LEU A 127 -13.27 10.90 11.06
N ASN A 128 -13.90 10.70 12.22
CA ASN A 128 -13.24 10.27 13.44
C ASN A 128 -13.43 8.76 13.70
N ASN A 129 -13.88 7.97 12.73
CA ASN A 129 -13.95 6.53 12.87
C ASN A 129 -12.66 5.91 12.38
N ALA A 130 -12.10 5.01 13.18
CA ALA A 130 -11.00 4.16 12.78
C ALA A 130 -11.35 2.69 13.00
N MET A 131 -10.73 1.82 12.21
CA MET A 131 -10.87 0.38 12.36
C MET A 131 -9.50 -0.27 12.51
N PHE A 132 -9.34 -1.05 13.57
CA PHE A 132 -8.18 -1.92 13.79
C PHE A 132 -8.61 -3.37 13.57
N SER A 133 -8.01 -4.01 12.56
CA SER A 133 -8.19 -5.42 12.26
C SER A 133 -6.91 -6.18 12.56
N ALA A 134 -6.98 -7.28 13.30
CA ALA A 134 -5.78 -8.04 13.66
C ALA A 134 -5.99 -9.55 13.68
N ASP A 135 -5.15 -10.26 12.93
CA ASP A 135 -5.06 -11.71 12.92
C ASP A 135 -4.10 -12.25 14.00
N ILE A 136 -4.26 -13.53 14.29
CA ILE A 136 -3.18 -14.36 14.85
C ILE A 136 -2.31 -14.80 13.68
N LEU A 137 -1.11 -14.23 13.54
CA LEU A 137 -0.22 -14.52 12.40
C LEU A 137 0.47 -15.88 12.54
N TRP A 138 0.83 -16.28 13.76
CA TRP A 138 1.46 -17.57 14.04
C TRP A 138 0.90 -18.18 15.31
N TYR A 139 0.80 -19.51 15.36
CA TYR A 139 0.44 -20.26 16.57
C TYR A 139 1.65 -20.83 17.31
N ASN A 140 2.81 -20.89 16.65
CA ASN A 140 4.04 -21.39 17.25
C ASN A 140 5.29 -20.71 16.63
N PRO A 141 5.94 -19.77 17.34
CA PRO A 141 5.46 -19.14 18.57
C PRO A 141 4.16 -18.35 18.34
N TYR A 142 3.29 -18.31 19.35
CA TYR A 142 2.01 -17.62 19.25
C TYR A 142 2.20 -16.12 19.08
N THR A 143 1.57 -15.52 18.06
CA THR A 143 1.73 -14.12 17.68
C THR A 143 0.35 -13.53 17.37
N ASP A 144 -0.24 -12.87 18.37
CA ASP A 144 -1.54 -12.19 18.26
C ASP A 144 -1.31 -10.71 17.99
N GLN A 145 -1.64 -10.24 16.79
CA GLN A 145 -1.44 -8.85 16.42
C GLN A 145 -2.48 -7.90 17.02
N GLY A 146 -3.50 -8.42 17.73
CA GLY A 146 -4.35 -7.59 18.59
C GLY A 146 -3.52 -6.89 19.68
N VAL A 147 -2.38 -7.47 20.08
CA VAL A 147 -1.41 -6.83 20.99
C VAL A 147 -0.80 -5.59 20.33
N HIS A 148 -0.34 -5.70 19.09
CA HIS A 148 0.24 -4.59 18.34
C HIS A 148 -0.77 -3.47 18.11
N LYS A 149 -2.01 -3.78 17.69
CA LYS A 149 -3.06 -2.77 17.54
C LYS A 149 -3.34 -1.99 18.82
N ASN A 150 -3.31 -2.66 19.98
CA ASN A 150 -3.46 -1.98 21.26
C ASN A 150 -2.25 -1.09 21.62
N MET A 151 -1.04 -1.44 21.17
CA MET A 151 0.14 -0.57 21.31
C MET A 151 0.00 0.69 20.45
N ILE A 152 -0.41 0.55 19.19
CA ILE A 152 -0.69 1.69 18.30
C ILE A 152 -1.70 2.64 18.94
N GLU A 153 -2.84 2.10 19.42
CA GLU A 153 -3.88 2.88 20.11
C GLU A 153 -3.31 3.66 21.30
N ALA A 154 -2.51 2.99 22.14
CA ALA A 154 -2.04 3.56 23.40
C ALA A 154 -0.92 4.60 23.20
N GLU A 155 -0.08 4.44 22.18
CA GLU A 155 1.17 5.19 22.05
C GLU A 155 1.15 6.25 20.95
N SER A 156 0.39 6.02 19.88
CA SER A 156 0.53 6.78 18.64
C SER A 156 -0.79 7.23 18.02
N PHE A 157 -1.95 6.73 18.49
CA PHE A 157 -3.23 7.03 17.85
C PHE A 157 -3.96 8.22 18.51
N PRO A 158 -4.61 9.10 17.72
CA PRO A 158 -5.35 10.24 18.27
C PRO A 158 -6.52 9.81 19.16
N LEU A 159 -6.68 10.50 20.31
CA LEU A 159 -7.70 10.17 21.32
C LEU A 159 -9.14 10.52 20.92
N ASP A 160 -9.33 11.32 19.88
CA ASP A 160 -10.62 11.78 19.38
C ASP A 160 -11.26 10.85 18.34
N PHE A 161 -10.60 9.73 18.04
CA PHE A 161 -11.13 8.68 17.16
C PHE A 161 -11.92 7.62 17.93
N GLU A 162 -13.06 7.19 17.35
CA GLU A 162 -13.78 5.99 17.76
C GLU A 162 -13.22 4.78 17.02
N ILE A 163 -12.62 3.83 17.76
CA ILE A 163 -11.92 2.69 17.17
C ILE A 163 -12.79 1.42 17.20
N THR A 164 -13.17 0.94 16.02
CA THR A 164 -13.76 -0.38 15.82
C THR A 164 -12.65 -1.45 15.84
N LYS A 165 -12.63 -2.30 16.87
CA LYS A 165 -11.64 -3.37 17.02
C LYS A 165 -12.18 -4.72 16.59
N LEU A 166 -11.61 -5.30 15.54
CA LEU A 166 -11.93 -6.64 15.05
C LEU A 166 -10.69 -7.52 15.15
N TYR A 167 -10.59 -8.32 16.20
CA TYR A 167 -9.42 -9.16 16.48
C TYR A 167 -9.78 -10.65 16.40
N HIS A 168 -8.95 -11.42 15.71
CA HIS A 168 -9.06 -12.88 15.65
C HIS A 168 -9.03 -13.47 17.06
N SER A 169 -8.15 -13.00 17.95
CA SER A 169 -8.06 -13.48 19.33
C SER A 169 -9.31 -13.23 20.18
N GLN A 170 -10.16 -12.29 19.79
CA GLN A 170 -11.45 -12.01 20.43
C GLN A 170 -12.63 -12.76 19.78
N GLY A 171 -12.39 -13.46 18.66
CA GLY A 171 -13.42 -14.19 17.92
C GLY A 171 -14.45 -13.30 17.23
N ASN A 172 -14.17 -12.00 17.04
CA ASN A 172 -15.06 -11.05 16.39
C ASN A 172 -14.60 -10.62 14.98
N LEU A 173 -13.42 -11.06 14.53
CA LEU A 173 -12.92 -10.83 13.18
C LEU A 173 -13.35 -11.94 12.21
N SER A 174 -13.98 -11.54 11.12
CA SER A 174 -14.40 -12.36 9.99
C SER A 174 -14.52 -11.49 8.74
N VAL A 175 -14.57 -12.08 7.56
CA VAL A 175 -14.86 -11.36 6.30
C VAL A 175 -16.10 -10.47 6.44
N SER A 176 -17.20 -11.02 6.96
CA SER A 176 -18.45 -10.28 7.10
C SER A 176 -18.35 -9.13 8.11
N SER A 177 -17.72 -9.33 9.28
CA SER A 177 -17.56 -8.24 10.26
C SER A 177 -16.63 -7.15 9.75
N PHE A 178 -15.58 -7.50 9.00
CA PHE A 178 -14.70 -6.54 8.34
C PHE A 178 -15.47 -5.69 7.33
N LEU A 179 -16.15 -6.31 6.37
CA LEU A 179 -16.90 -5.58 5.32
C LEU A 179 -18.01 -4.71 5.93
N ASN A 180 -18.75 -5.23 6.90
CA ASN A 180 -19.78 -4.46 7.60
C ASN A 180 -19.21 -3.20 8.28
N ALA A 181 -18.02 -3.29 8.87
CA ALA A 181 -17.37 -2.13 9.49
C ALA A 181 -16.96 -1.08 8.45
N ILE A 182 -16.40 -1.51 7.31
CA ILE A 182 -16.08 -0.64 6.16
C ILE A 182 -17.34 0.08 5.65
N GLU A 183 -18.45 -0.65 5.47
CA GLU A 183 -19.73 -0.10 4.99
C GLU A 183 -20.37 0.91 5.96
N GLN A 184 -20.08 0.82 7.25
CA GLN A 184 -20.49 1.82 8.24
C GLN A 184 -19.69 3.13 8.15
N GLY A 185 -18.55 3.11 7.48
CA GLY A 185 -17.65 4.25 7.29
C GLY A 185 -16.52 4.25 8.31
N GLN A 186 -15.31 3.97 7.81
CA GLN A 186 -14.05 4.04 8.54
C GLN A 186 -13.13 5.00 7.81
N ASN A 187 -12.71 6.08 8.46
CA ASN A 187 -11.80 7.03 7.84
C ASN A 187 -10.39 6.44 7.76
N LEU A 188 -9.96 5.76 8.83
CA LEU A 188 -8.68 5.08 8.90
C LEU A 188 -8.88 3.59 9.15
N VAL A 189 -8.22 2.74 8.38
CA VAL A 189 -8.20 1.29 8.56
C VAL A 189 -6.76 0.83 8.72
N ASN A 190 -6.47 0.13 9.80
CA ASN A 190 -5.14 -0.40 10.07
C ASN A 190 -5.26 -1.91 10.29
N HIS A 191 -4.63 -2.67 9.39
CA HIS A 191 -4.80 -4.11 9.25
C HIS A 191 -3.48 -4.86 9.51
N ASP A 192 -3.51 -5.76 10.50
CA ASP A 192 -2.47 -6.76 10.70
C ASP A 192 -3.00 -8.14 10.32
N GLY A 193 -2.47 -8.72 9.25
CA GLY A 193 -2.93 -10.01 8.77
C GLY A 193 -2.02 -10.56 7.70
N HIS A 194 -2.22 -11.83 7.38
CA HIS A 194 -1.57 -12.44 6.22
C HIS A 194 -2.06 -11.78 4.93
N GLY A 195 -1.24 -11.82 3.89
CA GLY A 195 -1.56 -11.23 2.61
C GLY A 195 -0.99 -12.01 1.44
N SER A 196 -1.66 -11.86 0.31
CA SER A 196 -1.13 -12.12 -1.03
C SER A 196 -1.66 -11.04 -1.99
N THR A 197 -1.33 -11.16 -3.27
CA THR A 197 -1.92 -10.31 -4.31
C THR A 197 -3.46 -10.35 -4.28
N THR A 198 -4.05 -11.52 -4.02
CA THR A 198 -5.51 -11.74 -4.11
C THR A 198 -6.16 -12.19 -2.79
N ALA A 199 -5.50 -12.03 -1.66
CA ALA A 199 -6.05 -12.37 -0.35
C ALA A 199 -5.55 -11.43 0.73
N MET A 200 -6.44 -11.04 1.64
CA MET A 200 -6.11 -10.28 2.85
C MET A 200 -6.77 -10.93 4.06
N GLY A 201 -6.02 -11.14 5.13
CA GLY A 201 -6.47 -11.83 6.34
C GLY A 201 -7.72 -11.20 6.97
N ALA A 202 -8.63 -12.06 7.43
CA ALA A 202 -9.83 -11.66 8.16
C ALA A 202 -10.20 -12.74 9.19
N GLY A 203 -9.31 -12.96 10.15
CA GLY A 203 -9.46 -13.91 11.24
C GLY A 203 -9.22 -15.34 10.78
N THR A 204 -10.30 -16.12 10.65
CA THR A 204 -10.24 -17.49 10.12
C THR A 204 -10.52 -17.55 8.61
N GLY A 205 -10.84 -16.42 7.98
CA GLY A 205 -11.09 -16.30 6.54
C GLY A 205 -10.17 -15.28 5.87
N TYR A 206 -10.43 -15.02 4.59
CA TYR A 206 -9.70 -14.06 3.77
C TYR A 206 -10.69 -13.21 2.97
N LEU A 207 -10.40 -11.92 2.87
CA LEU A 207 -11.00 -11.00 1.91
C LEU A 207 -10.31 -11.18 0.57
N HIS A 208 -11.07 -11.06 -0.52
CA HIS A 208 -10.62 -11.23 -1.89
C HIS A 208 -10.96 -9.99 -2.73
N PRO A 209 -10.32 -9.80 -3.90
CA PRO A 209 -10.67 -8.77 -4.88
C PRO A 209 -12.17 -8.47 -5.02
N SER A 210 -12.97 -9.51 -5.21
CA SER A 210 -14.42 -9.39 -5.38
C SER A 210 -15.14 -8.79 -4.18
N ASP A 211 -14.61 -8.95 -2.96
CA ASP A 211 -15.20 -8.33 -1.77
C ASP A 211 -15.03 -6.82 -1.80
N PHE A 212 -13.89 -6.34 -2.30
CA PHE A 212 -13.60 -4.91 -2.48
C PHE A 212 -14.37 -4.29 -3.66
N ASP A 213 -14.51 -5.03 -4.77
CA ASP A 213 -15.29 -4.60 -5.93
C ASP A 213 -16.78 -4.39 -5.60
N ASN A 214 -17.29 -5.11 -4.59
CA ASN A 214 -18.67 -5.06 -4.15
C ASN A 214 -18.93 -4.09 -2.98
N LEU A 215 -17.92 -3.34 -2.52
CA LEU A 215 -18.09 -2.36 -1.45
C LEU A 215 -19.09 -1.27 -1.84
N THR A 216 -19.91 -0.86 -0.87
CA THR A 216 -20.97 0.15 -1.05
C THR A 216 -20.84 1.35 -0.11
N ASN A 217 -19.66 1.56 0.48
CA ASN A 217 -19.42 2.61 1.48
C ASN A 217 -19.35 4.03 0.91
N ALA A 218 -19.49 4.26 -0.40
CA ALA A 218 -19.50 5.62 -0.94
C ALA A 218 -20.65 6.46 -0.34
N PRO A 219 -20.44 7.75 0.00
CA PRO A 219 -19.21 8.54 -0.18
C PRO A 219 -18.29 8.58 1.06
N LYS A 220 -18.33 7.58 1.95
CA LYS A 220 -17.50 7.45 3.16
C LYS A 220 -16.20 6.68 2.86
N TYR A 221 -15.29 7.30 2.12
CA TYR A 221 -14.03 6.68 1.69
C TYR A 221 -12.97 6.72 2.79
N GLY A 222 -12.20 5.65 2.94
CA GLY A 222 -11.13 5.55 3.95
C GLY A 222 -9.72 5.48 3.37
N ILE A 223 -8.73 5.52 4.26
CA ILE A 223 -7.33 5.19 4.01
C ILE A 223 -7.05 3.86 4.70
N MET A 224 -6.49 2.90 3.97
CA MET A 224 -6.13 1.59 4.53
C MET A 224 -4.61 1.43 4.59
N ALA A 225 -4.10 1.01 5.74
CA ALA A 225 -2.73 0.56 5.92
C ALA A 225 -2.73 -0.93 6.29
N SER A 226 -1.93 -1.73 5.60
CA SER A 226 -1.87 -3.18 5.78
C SER A 226 -0.43 -3.68 5.81
N ILE A 227 -0.11 -4.52 6.79
CA ILE A 227 1.19 -5.22 6.86
C ILE A 227 1.22 -6.47 5.95
N GLY A 228 0.07 -6.86 5.41
CA GLY A 228 -0.08 -8.10 4.64
C GLY A 228 0.85 -8.13 3.44
N CYS A 229 1.58 -9.22 3.30
CA CYS A 229 2.50 -9.44 2.19
C CYS A 229 1.76 -9.26 0.85
N TRP A 230 2.39 -8.61 -0.12
CA TRP A 230 1.89 -8.47 -1.50
C TRP A 230 0.51 -7.80 -1.67
N THR A 231 -0.09 -7.25 -0.62
CA THR A 231 -1.41 -6.62 -0.71
C THR A 231 -1.40 -5.37 -1.58
N ALA A 232 -0.23 -4.76 -1.78
CA ALA A 232 0.00 -3.63 -2.69
C ALA A 232 0.97 -3.99 -3.82
N ALA A 233 1.02 -5.25 -4.25
CA ALA A 233 1.85 -5.72 -5.37
C ALA A 233 1.30 -5.22 -6.71
N PHE A 234 1.42 -3.92 -6.97
CA PHE A 234 0.83 -3.18 -8.09
C PHE A 234 1.40 -3.54 -9.48
N ASP A 235 2.34 -4.47 -9.57
CA ASP A 235 2.75 -5.15 -10.80
C ASP A 235 1.86 -6.37 -11.14
N PHE A 236 0.90 -6.68 -10.27
CA PHE A 236 -0.18 -7.65 -10.43
C PHE A 236 -1.51 -6.99 -10.09
N ASP A 237 -2.60 -7.60 -10.56
CA ASP A 237 -3.96 -7.32 -10.08
C ASP A 237 -4.08 -7.63 -8.58
N CYS A 238 -4.05 -6.60 -7.74
CA CYS A 238 -3.85 -6.75 -6.30
C CYS A 238 -4.92 -6.09 -5.41
N ILE A 239 -5.00 -6.51 -4.13
CA ILE A 239 -5.97 -5.99 -3.15
C ILE A 239 -6.02 -4.46 -3.10
N ALA A 240 -4.85 -3.81 -3.10
CA ALA A 240 -4.76 -2.35 -3.08
C ALA A 240 -5.48 -1.70 -4.27
N GLU A 241 -5.36 -2.28 -5.47
CA GLU A 241 -6.02 -1.77 -6.67
C GLU A 241 -7.53 -1.90 -6.59
N HIS A 242 -8.04 -3.05 -6.15
CA HIS A 242 -9.48 -3.23 -5.95
C HIS A 242 -10.04 -2.28 -4.87
N TRP A 243 -9.25 -1.97 -3.83
CA TRP A 243 -9.65 -0.97 -2.84
C TRP A 243 -9.73 0.46 -3.41
N VAL A 244 -8.72 0.90 -4.16
CA VAL A 244 -8.68 2.27 -4.72
C VAL A 244 -9.50 2.43 -6.00
N ASN A 245 -9.85 1.34 -6.69
CA ASN A 245 -10.66 1.36 -7.91
C ASN A 245 -12.10 0.84 -7.70
N SER A 246 -12.49 0.46 -6.47
CA SER A 246 -13.84 -0.05 -6.18
C SER A 246 -14.94 0.87 -6.76
N PRO A 247 -15.90 0.34 -7.53
CA PRO A 247 -16.84 1.18 -8.29
C PRO A 247 -17.84 1.94 -7.43
N ASN A 248 -18.26 1.39 -6.28
CA ASN A 248 -19.31 1.96 -5.43
C ASN A 248 -18.86 2.21 -3.98
N GLY A 249 -17.56 2.15 -3.72
CA GLY A 249 -17.02 2.23 -2.36
C GLY A 249 -15.50 2.31 -2.35
N GLY A 250 -14.89 1.59 -1.42
CA GLY A 250 -13.44 1.53 -1.26
C GLY A 250 -12.88 2.77 -0.55
N GLY A 251 -11.65 3.13 -0.91
CA GLY A 251 -10.93 4.21 -0.25
C GLY A 251 -10.14 5.11 -1.18
N VAL A 252 -9.57 6.17 -0.61
CA VAL A 252 -8.77 7.16 -1.35
C VAL A 252 -7.30 6.80 -1.42
N ALA A 253 -6.83 5.94 -0.52
CA ALA A 253 -5.44 5.49 -0.49
C ALA A 253 -5.32 4.11 0.16
N PHE A 254 -4.29 3.39 -0.26
CA PHE A 254 -3.82 2.15 0.34
C PHE A 254 -2.31 2.25 0.57
N ILE A 255 -1.85 1.84 1.75
CA ILE A 255 -0.44 1.74 2.12
C ILE A 255 -0.18 0.30 2.50
N GLY A 256 0.72 -0.38 1.80
CA GLY A 256 1.06 -1.76 2.15
C GLY A 256 2.25 -2.27 1.37
N ASN A 257 2.54 -3.55 1.57
CA ASN A 257 3.71 -4.17 0.99
C ASN A 257 3.48 -4.53 -0.48
N SER A 258 4.35 -4.03 -1.36
CA SER A 258 4.37 -4.46 -2.76
C SER A 258 4.90 -5.89 -2.90
N SER A 259 5.68 -6.38 -1.94
CA SER A 259 6.29 -7.72 -1.92
C SER A 259 6.11 -8.39 -0.55
N TYR A 260 7.00 -9.34 -0.21
CA TYR A 260 7.01 -9.99 1.09
C TYR A 260 7.19 -8.99 2.24
N GLY A 261 6.30 -9.04 3.23
CA GLY A 261 6.39 -8.27 4.47
C GLY A 261 6.93 -9.15 5.60
N TRP A 262 8.00 -8.72 6.27
CA TRP A 262 8.60 -9.50 7.36
C TRP A 262 7.92 -9.21 8.69
N GLY A 263 7.42 -10.27 9.33
CA GLY A 263 7.00 -10.25 10.73
C GLY A 263 8.05 -10.81 11.68
N SER A 264 7.78 -10.71 12.99
CA SER A 264 8.60 -11.29 14.06
C SER A 264 7.80 -12.33 14.85
N PRO A 265 7.87 -13.62 14.47
CA PRO A 265 7.14 -14.67 15.18
C PRO A 265 7.47 -14.68 16.69
N GLY A 266 6.43 -14.57 17.52
CA GLY A 266 6.49 -14.55 18.98
C GLY A 266 6.64 -13.15 19.59
N ASN A 267 6.80 -12.11 18.76
CA ASN A 267 6.98 -10.73 19.20
C ASN A 267 5.99 -9.80 18.46
N PRO A 268 4.67 -9.88 18.76
CA PRO A 268 3.70 -9.00 18.13
C PRO A 268 4.03 -7.53 18.44
N GLY A 269 4.05 -6.68 17.40
CA GLY A 269 4.40 -5.25 17.48
C GLY A 269 5.89 -4.95 17.37
N PHE A 270 6.69 -5.92 16.93
CA PHE A 270 8.15 -5.78 16.78
C PHE A 270 8.67 -6.36 15.44
N GLY A 271 7.77 -6.74 14.52
CA GLY A 271 8.12 -7.07 13.15
C GLY A 271 8.57 -5.85 12.34
N TYR A 272 9.29 -6.07 11.23
CA TYR A 272 9.68 -4.97 10.34
C TYR A 272 8.47 -4.33 9.64
N SER A 273 7.39 -5.10 9.47
CA SER A 273 6.14 -4.61 8.91
C SER A 273 5.12 -4.15 9.95
N ASP A 274 5.39 -4.32 11.25
CA ASP A 274 4.51 -3.83 12.34
C ASP A 274 4.65 -2.30 12.47
#